data_AF-A0A9D5FRT3-F1
#
_entry.id   AF-A0A9D5FRT3-F1
#
_cell.length_a   1.000
_cell.length_b   1.000
_cell.length_c   1.000
_cell.angle_alpha   90.00
_cell.angle_beta   90.00
_cell.angle_gamma   90.00
#
_symmetry.space_group_name_H-M   'P 1'
#
loop_
_entity.id
_entity.type
_entity.pdbx_description
1 polymer ?
#
loop_
_entity_poly.entity_id
_entity_poly.type
_entity_poly.pdbx_seq_one_letter_code
_entity_poly.pdbx_strand_id
1 'polypeptide(L)'
;MQAYANMRLLIGDVHTHCGISYGNGTLEEALKNAREQLDFCAITGHAHWHDMPKADARTQPVIDYHMAGFSKLKAGWGDALAKLRAANDEGRFVVFPSFEVHSLESGDRTIVYKDLEGEILYVKDMKDLHKRLQKLIKQGKLAMSFPHHIGYRRGSRGMDWKSLDPVTEPVVEVVSMHGGSEASETPRPFLRSMGPSDWESTMQYGLAQGRVFGVVGNTDHHSAYPGSYGHGRTALWAESNTREAIWDAYFARRTYALTGDKIGLQFSLNGAAMGSVIRKTSRRKLEIKVAGGGALDCVDVIKNNKLLRRYSECDVRQAAPGRLVRTKIFLEVGWGDKKHETAWDILLGISAGRILSVEPRFRGQDVVSPRDKERDAPTDYYTSHWEQVDDRKVHYTTRTRGNPTASTSSTQGMCLEVEMPASGFVEALINDKKEKIPLARLMAGAYANEMGQVSAPAYRFHRAPPAWEFDWDLSFEDKDDKPAFYYVRVREKNDQWAWSSPVFLR
;
A
#
# COMPACT_ATOMS: atom_id res chain seq x y z
N MET A 1 -3.12 -2.82 22.56
CA MET A 1 -3.95 -1.70 23.03
C MET A 1 -5.40 -2.16 23.08
N GLN A 2 -6.20 -1.80 24.10
CA GLN A 2 -7.55 -2.36 24.25
C GLN A 2 -8.46 -2.11 23.04
N ALA A 3 -8.31 -0.93 22.40
CA ALA A 3 -9.05 -0.54 21.19
C ALA A 3 -8.84 -1.48 19.98
N TYR A 4 -7.79 -2.31 20.02
CA TYR A 4 -7.40 -3.25 18.96
C TYR A 4 -7.36 -4.71 19.47
N ALA A 5 -7.94 -4.97 20.65
CA ALA A 5 -8.02 -6.33 21.18
C ALA A 5 -8.81 -7.22 20.20
N ASN A 6 -8.35 -8.45 20.02
CA ASN A 6 -8.93 -9.45 19.11
C ASN A 6 -8.90 -9.07 17.61
N MET A 7 -8.17 -8.02 17.23
CA MET A 7 -7.95 -7.67 15.83
C MET A 7 -6.56 -8.10 15.37
N ARG A 8 -6.45 -8.42 14.09
CA ARG A 8 -5.19 -8.65 13.38
C ARG A 8 -4.99 -7.61 12.29
N LEU A 9 -3.72 -7.36 11.99
CA LEU A 9 -3.31 -6.53 10.87
C LEU A 9 -3.45 -7.32 9.57
N LEU A 10 -4.18 -6.78 8.60
CA LEU A 10 -4.27 -7.27 7.23
C LEU A 10 -3.73 -6.20 6.28
N ILE A 11 -3.02 -6.65 5.23
CA ILE A 11 -2.45 -5.80 4.18
C ILE A 11 -3.12 -6.14 2.86
N GLY A 12 -3.49 -5.13 2.09
CA GLY A 12 -4.10 -5.32 0.78
C GLY A 12 -3.88 -4.18 -0.18
N ASP A 13 -4.40 -4.37 -1.38
CA ASP A 13 -4.38 -3.40 -2.48
C ASP A 13 -5.70 -3.50 -3.25
N VAL A 14 -6.56 -2.49 -3.10
CA VAL A 14 -7.89 -2.46 -3.73
C VAL A 14 -7.95 -1.49 -4.90
N HIS A 15 -6.81 -0.97 -5.34
CA HIS A 15 -6.69 -0.23 -6.59
C HIS A 15 -5.44 -0.63 -7.33
N THR A 16 -5.60 -1.54 -8.28
CA THR A 16 -4.53 -1.97 -9.18
C THR A 16 -5.13 -2.49 -10.47
N HIS A 17 -4.38 -2.44 -11.56
CA HIS A 17 -4.86 -2.73 -12.90
C HIS A 17 -4.08 -3.86 -13.57
N CYS A 18 -4.77 -4.53 -14.48
CA CYS A 18 -4.16 -5.47 -15.42
C CYS A 18 -4.87 -5.42 -16.78
N GLY A 19 -4.57 -6.39 -17.63
CA GLY A 19 -5.11 -6.54 -18.96
C GLY A 19 -6.61 -6.84 -19.05
N ILE A 20 -7.39 -6.84 -17.96
CA ILE A 20 -8.87 -6.87 -18.05
C ILE A 20 -9.45 -5.57 -18.65
N SER A 21 -8.70 -4.47 -18.59
CA SER A 21 -8.99 -3.21 -19.28
C SER A 21 -7.77 -2.79 -20.10
N TYR A 22 -7.21 -1.61 -19.85
CA TYR A 22 -6.07 -1.08 -20.62
C TYR A 22 -4.71 -1.14 -19.89
N GLY A 23 -4.61 -1.92 -18.80
CA GLY A 23 -3.35 -2.31 -18.19
C GLY A 23 -2.70 -3.53 -18.89
N ASN A 24 -1.63 -4.03 -18.30
CA ASN A 24 -0.85 -5.17 -18.80
C ASN A 24 -0.93 -6.39 -17.88
N GLY A 25 -0.56 -7.56 -18.41
CA GLY A 25 -0.64 -8.85 -17.72
C GLY A 25 -2.07 -9.37 -17.58
N THR A 26 -2.21 -10.66 -17.30
CA THR A 26 -3.51 -11.32 -17.12
C THR A 26 -4.08 -11.08 -15.72
N LEU A 27 -5.38 -11.36 -15.54
CA LEU A 27 -6.01 -11.34 -14.23
C LEU A 27 -5.39 -12.41 -13.31
N GLU A 28 -5.08 -13.57 -13.88
CA GLU A 28 -4.48 -14.70 -13.20
C GLU A 28 -3.07 -14.39 -12.68
N GLU A 29 -2.23 -13.74 -13.48
CA GLU A 29 -0.91 -13.27 -13.03
C GLU A 29 -1.05 -12.24 -11.91
N ALA A 30 -1.99 -11.29 -12.03
CA ALA A 30 -2.23 -10.30 -10.98
C ALA A 30 -2.65 -10.95 -9.65
N LEU A 31 -3.55 -11.93 -9.71
CA LEU A 31 -4.01 -12.67 -8.53
C LEU A 31 -2.91 -13.54 -7.91
N LYS A 32 -2.03 -14.14 -8.73
CA LYS A 32 -0.85 -14.86 -8.24
C LYS A 32 0.12 -13.90 -7.54
N ASN A 33 0.48 -12.78 -8.16
CA ASN A 33 1.35 -11.75 -7.56
C ASN A 33 0.77 -11.22 -6.24
N ALA A 34 -0.55 -11.00 -6.17
CA ALA A 34 -1.21 -10.57 -4.95
C ALA A 34 -1.03 -11.59 -3.81
N ARG A 35 -1.24 -12.88 -4.09
CA ARG A 35 -1.10 -13.96 -3.09
C ARG A 35 0.30 -14.08 -2.50
N GLU A 36 1.33 -13.66 -3.24
CA GLU A 36 2.69 -13.68 -2.73
C GLU A 36 2.88 -12.69 -1.56
N GLN A 37 2.08 -11.63 -1.43
CA GLN A 37 2.40 -10.55 -0.48
C GLN A 37 1.21 -9.83 0.18
N LEU A 38 -0.04 -10.16 -0.17
CA LEU A 38 -1.25 -9.50 0.33
C LEU A 38 -2.23 -10.50 0.98
N ASP A 39 -2.94 -10.03 2.00
CA ASP A 39 -4.06 -10.74 2.63
C ASP A 39 -5.36 -10.56 1.83
N PHE A 40 -5.52 -9.44 1.11
CA PHE A 40 -6.68 -9.17 0.26
C PHE A 40 -6.35 -8.23 -0.91
N CYS A 41 -7.13 -8.28 -1.99
CA CYS A 41 -6.99 -7.32 -3.09
C CYS A 41 -8.27 -7.10 -3.91
N ALA A 42 -8.26 -6.07 -4.76
CA ALA A 42 -9.24 -5.89 -5.83
C ALA A 42 -8.50 -5.54 -7.12
N ILE A 43 -8.85 -6.20 -8.23
CA ILE A 43 -8.28 -5.90 -9.55
C ILE A 43 -9.25 -5.01 -10.30
N THR A 44 -8.91 -3.73 -10.37
CA THR A 44 -9.78 -2.65 -10.83
C THR A 44 -9.68 -2.50 -12.34
N GLY A 45 -10.79 -2.68 -13.05
CA GLY A 45 -10.87 -2.34 -14.46
C GLY A 45 -11.32 -0.89 -14.67
N HIS A 46 -10.73 -0.16 -15.60
CA HIS A 46 -11.28 1.14 -16.00
C HIS A 46 -12.56 0.93 -16.81
N ALA A 47 -13.65 1.61 -16.42
CA ALA A 47 -14.98 1.27 -16.89
C ALA A 47 -15.72 2.40 -17.60
N HIS A 48 -15.55 3.64 -17.14
CA HIS A 48 -16.39 4.75 -17.60
C HIS A 48 -15.76 6.11 -17.34
N TRP A 49 -15.99 7.07 -18.24
CA TRP A 49 -15.59 8.47 -18.09
C TRP A 49 -16.71 9.35 -18.62
N HIS A 50 -17.50 9.92 -17.72
CA HIS A 50 -18.76 10.59 -18.05
C HIS A 50 -18.58 12.00 -18.64
N ASP A 51 -17.50 12.69 -18.26
CA ASP A 51 -17.18 14.07 -18.63
C ASP A 51 -15.89 14.14 -19.48
N MET A 52 -15.69 13.18 -20.38
CA MET A 52 -14.54 13.17 -21.28
C MET A 52 -14.36 14.52 -22.00
N PRO A 53 -13.10 14.96 -22.23
CA PRO A 53 -12.85 16.20 -22.95
C PRO A 53 -13.40 16.11 -24.38
N LYS A 54 -13.70 17.27 -24.96
CA LYS A 54 -14.07 17.33 -26.37
C LYS A 54 -12.91 16.82 -27.23
N ALA A 55 -13.25 16.06 -28.26
CA ALA A 55 -12.30 15.53 -29.21
C ALA A 55 -11.62 16.65 -30.01
N ASP A 56 -10.29 16.60 -30.04
CA ASP A 56 -9.41 17.32 -30.94
C ASP A 56 -8.22 16.41 -31.33
N ALA A 57 -7.30 16.92 -32.15
CA ALA A 57 -6.16 16.13 -32.63
C ALA A 57 -5.26 15.58 -31.49
N ARG A 58 -5.23 16.25 -30.33
CA ARG A 58 -4.46 15.84 -29.16
C ARG A 58 -5.25 14.88 -28.26
N THR A 59 -6.55 15.11 -28.08
CA THR A 59 -7.38 14.33 -27.15
C THR A 59 -7.98 13.07 -27.77
N GLN A 60 -8.17 13.02 -29.10
CA GLN A 60 -8.78 11.87 -29.77
C GLN A 60 -8.05 10.55 -29.48
N PRO A 61 -6.70 10.46 -29.57
CA PRO A 61 -6.00 9.24 -29.21
C PRO A 61 -6.17 8.86 -27.73
N VAL A 62 -6.39 9.84 -26.84
CA VAL A 62 -6.74 9.61 -25.43
C VAL A 62 -8.10 8.96 -25.29
N ILE A 63 -9.09 9.50 -25.98
CA ILE A 63 -10.47 9.01 -25.98
C ILE A 63 -10.51 7.57 -26.52
N ASP A 64 -9.93 7.31 -27.69
CA ASP A 64 -9.98 6.00 -28.36
C ASP A 64 -9.43 4.87 -27.48
N TYR A 65 -8.30 5.14 -26.83
CA TYR A 65 -7.66 4.21 -25.91
C TYR A 65 -8.52 3.88 -24.67
N HIS A 66 -9.12 4.89 -24.04
CA HIS A 66 -9.99 4.66 -22.89
C HIS A 66 -11.24 3.88 -23.32
N MET A 67 -11.85 4.27 -24.44
CA MET A 67 -13.03 3.58 -24.98
C MET A 67 -12.75 2.11 -25.32
N ALA A 68 -11.56 1.80 -25.85
CA ALA A 68 -11.13 0.43 -26.10
C ALA A 68 -11.01 -0.38 -24.79
N GLY A 69 -10.39 0.19 -23.75
CA GLY A 69 -10.27 -0.46 -22.44
C GLY A 69 -11.62 -0.66 -21.75
N PHE A 70 -12.53 0.32 -21.82
CA PHE A 70 -13.88 0.22 -21.26
C PHE A 70 -14.68 -0.87 -21.97
N SER A 71 -14.58 -0.94 -23.30
CA SER A 71 -15.24 -1.97 -24.10
C SER A 71 -14.71 -3.37 -23.77
N LYS A 72 -13.40 -3.49 -23.56
CA LYS A 72 -12.75 -4.75 -23.15
C LYS A 72 -13.25 -5.21 -21.78
N LEU A 73 -13.26 -4.32 -20.79
CA LEU A 73 -13.75 -4.65 -19.45
C LEU A 73 -15.22 -5.07 -19.49
N LYS A 74 -16.06 -4.30 -20.20
CA LYS A 74 -17.49 -4.61 -20.34
C LYS A 74 -17.71 -6.00 -20.92
N ALA A 75 -16.98 -6.37 -21.97
CA ALA A 75 -17.08 -7.69 -22.58
C ALA A 75 -16.56 -8.82 -21.65
N GLY A 76 -15.54 -8.52 -20.84
CA GLY A 76 -14.89 -9.48 -19.94
C GLY A 76 -15.42 -9.53 -18.50
N TRP A 77 -16.39 -8.69 -18.12
CA TRP A 77 -16.80 -8.52 -16.72
C TRP A 77 -17.27 -9.83 -16.06
N GLY A 78 -18.10 -10.60 -16.78
CA GLY A 78 -18.58 -11.90 -16.28
C GLY A 78 -17.46 -12.92 -16.07
N ASP A 79 -16.49 -12.98 -16.98
CA ASP A 79 -15.30 -13.85 -16.87
C ASP A 79 -14.41 -13.41 -15.70
N ALA A 80 -14.18 -12.11 -15.54
CA ALA A 80 -13.44 -11.55 -14.41
C ALA A 80 -14.09 -11.94 -13.07
N LEU A 81 -15.41 -11.80 -12.94
CA LEU A 81 -16.13 -12.23 -11.73
C LEU A 81 -15.99 -13.74 -11.47
N ALA A 82 -16.06 -14.58 -12.50
CA ALA A 82 -15.87 -16.02 -12.37
C ALA A 82 -14.46 -16.37 -11.86
N LYS A 83 -13.43 -15.71 -12.39
CA LYS A 83 -12.04 -15.89 -11.96
C LYS A 83 -11.79 -15.40 -10.53
N LEU A 84 -12.38 -14.27 -10.15
CA LEU A 84 -12.33 -13.79 -8.77
C LEU A 84 -12.98 -14.79 -7.81
N ARG A 85 -14.13 -15.39 -8.17
CA ARG A 85 -14.75 -16.46 -7.35
C ARG A 85 -13.84 -17.68 -7.19
N ALA A 86 -13.17 -18.10 -8.26
CA ALA A 86 -12.24 -19.22 -8.21
C ALA A 86 -10.98 -18.92 -7.38
N ALA A 87 -10.59 -17.64 -7.29
CA ALA A 87 -9.39 -17.22 -6.56
C ALA A 87 -9.64 -16.86 -5.09
N ASN A 88 -10.88 -16.61 -4.67
CA ASN A 88 -11.19 -16.25 -3.29
C ASN A 88 -10.93 -17.40 -2.32
N ASP A 89 -10.36 -17.09 -1.17
CA ASP A 89 -10.02 -18.05 -0.12
C ASP A 89 -10.20 -17.38 1.25
N GLU A 90 -11.42 -17.48 1.82
CA GLU A 90 -11.74 -16.88 3.12
C GLU A 90 -10.78 -17.40 4.21
N GLY A 91 -10.25 -16.48 5.01
CA GLY A 91 -9.25 -16.76 6.03
C GLY A 91 -7.79 -16.65 5.56
N ARG A 92 -7.54 -16.67 4.24
CA ARG A 92 -6.17 -16.64 3.67
C ARG A 92 -5.95 -15.53 2.64
N PHE A 93 -6.83 -15.40 1.65
CA PHE A 93 -6.70 -14.46 0.55
C PHE A 93 -8.08 -14.04 0.01
N VAL A 94 -8.54 -12.84 0.40
CA VAL A 94 -9.87 -12.34 0.03
C VAL A 94 -9.79 -11.42 -1.19
N VAL A 95 -10.65 -11.63 -2.18
CA VAL A 95 -10.69 -10.79 -3.39
C VAL A 95 -12.02 -10.06 -3.54
N PHE A 96 -12.00 -8.84 -4.08
CA PHE A 96 -13.19 -8.03 -4.30
C PHE A 96 -13.34 -7.65 -5.78
N PRO A 97 -14.57 -7.63 -6.34
CA PRO A 97 -14.80 -7.02 -7.64
C PRO A 97 -14.69 -5.51 -7.54
N SER A 98 -13.95 -4.90 -8.47
CA SER A 98 -13.83 -3.46 -8.55
C SER A 98 -13.73 -2.94 -9.98
N PHE A 99 -14.12 -1.69 -10.15
CA PHE A 99 -13.94 -0.95 -11.39
C PHE A 99 -13.77 0.55 -11.11
N GLU A 100 -13.23 1.29 -12.06
CA GLU A 100 -12.96 2.72 -11.92
C GLU A 100 -13.86 3.55 -12.84
N VAL A 101 -14.35 4.66 -12.30
CA VAL A 101 -15.06 5.71 -13.02
C VAL A 101 -14.27 7.01 -12.94
N HIS A 102 -14.01 7.60 -14.09
CA HIS A 102 -13.26 8.85 -14.19
C HIS A 102 -14.15 10.09 -14.15
N SER A 103 -13.59 11.20 -13.65
CA SER A 103 -14.13 12.56 -13.76
C SER A 103 -13.03 13.60 -13.90
N LEU A 104 -13.11 14.44 -14.93
CA LEU A 104 -12.33 15.68 -14.98
C LEU A 104 -12.72 16.62 -13.86
N GLU A 105 -14.02 16.81 -13.63
CA GLU A 105 -14.56 17.79 -12.69
C GLU A 105 -14.24 17.46 -11.24
N SER A 106 -14.48 16.20 -10.85
CA SER A 106 -14.48 15.79 -9.45
C SER A 106 -13.39 14.79 -9.09
N GLY A 107 -12.58 14.29 -10.04
CA GLY A 107 -11.57 13.23 -9.83
C GLY A 107 -12.10 11.82 -10.13
N ASP A 108 -11.33 10.80 -9.79
CA ASP A 108 -11.71 9.43 -10.17
C ASP A 108 -12.06 8.58 -8.96
N ARG A 109 -12.99 7.65 -9.15
CA ARG A 109 -13.56 6.80 -8.10
C ARG A 109 -13.29 5.36 -8.45
N THR A 110 -12.71 4.65 -7.51
CA THR A 110 -12.79 3.19 -7.47
C THR A 110 -14.11 2.80 -6.84
N ILE A 111 -14.84 1.91 -7.49
CA ILE A 111 -16.03 1.26 -6.94
C ILE A 111 -15.62 -0.17 -6.58
N VAL A 112 -15.99 -0.61 -5.39
CA VAL A 112 -15.73 -1.96 -4.88
C VAL A 112 -17.05 -2.57 -4.43
N TYR A 113 -17.33 -3.79 -4.86
CA TYR A 113 -18.44 -4.59 -4.34
C TYR A 113 -17.96 -5.44 -3.18
N LYS A 114 -18.78 -5.57 -2.13
CA LYS A 114 -18.48 -6.50 -1.04
C LYS A 114 -18.49 -7.91 -1.59
N ASP A 115 -19.60 -8.32 -2.18
CA ASP A 115 -19.82 -9.69 -2.64
C ASP A 115 -19.28 -9.88 -4.07
N LEU A 116 -19.05 -11.13 -4.46
CA LEU A 116 -18.48 -11.49 -5.77
C LEU A 116 -19.54 -11.45 -6.88
N GLU A 117 -20.29 -10.35 -6.91
CA GLU A 117 -21.36 -10.04 -7.86
C GLU A 117 -21.51 -8.52 -8.00
N GLY A 118 -22.18 -8.08 -9.06
CA GLY A 118 -22.37 -6.68 -9.35
C GLY A 118 -22.27 -6.39 -10.84
N GLU A 119 -22.71 -5.20 -11.23
CA GLU A 119 -22.70 -4.73 -12.60
C GLU A 119 -21.86 -3.47 -12.70
N ILE A 120 -21.22 -3.24 -13.85
CA ILE A 120 -20.52 -1.98 -14.10
C ILE A 120 -21.53 -0.83 -14.06
N LEU A 121 -21.23 0.20 -13.26
CA LEU A 121 -22.08 1.37 -13.14
C LEU A 121 -21.68 2.45 -14.14
N TYR A 122 -22.54 2.69 -15.13
CA TYR A 122 -22.42 3.82 -16.06
C TYR A 122 -23.21 5.01 -15.53
N VAL A 123 -22.48 6.02 -15.04
CA VAL A 123 -23.04 7.17 -14.32
C VAL A 123 -23.00 8.44 -15.15
N LYS A 124 -23.91 9.37 -14.86
CA LYS A 124 -23.92 10.69 -15.52
C LYS A 124 -22.98 11.70 -14.88
N ASP A 125 -22.80 11.58 -13.57
CA ASP A 125 -21.98 12.44 -12.71
C ASP A 125 -21.76 11.74 -11.35
N MET A 126 -20.99 12.36 -10.45
CA MET A 126 -20.74 11.81 -9.10
C MET A 126 -21.99 11.75 -8.22
N LYS A 127 -22.98 12.61 -8.45
CA LYS A 127 -24.26 12.58 -7.70
C LYS A 127 -25.09 11.37 -8.11
N ASP A 128 -25.09 11.01 -9.39
CA ASP A 128 -25.73 9.79 -9.90
C ASP A 128 -25.02 8.53 -9.40
N LEU A 129 -23.67 8.55 -9.32
CA LEU A 129 -22.90 7.47 -8.71
C LEU A 129 -23.36 7.19 -7.28
N HIS A 130 -23.36 8.21 -6.41
CA HIS A 130 -23.74 8.05 -5.00
C HIS A 130 -25.19 7.59 -4.85
N LYS A 131 -26.12 8.15 -5.62
CA LYS A 131 -27.52 7.69 -5.63
C LYS A 131 -27.66 6.20 -5.98
N ARG A 132 -26.88 5.71 -6.96
CA ARG A 132 -26.91 4.30 -7.37
C ARG A 132 -26.29 3.40 -6.31
N LEU A 133 -25.15 3.78 -5.74
CA LEU A 133 -24.52 3.05 -4.64
C LEU A 133 -25.44 2.97 -3.42
N GLN A 134 -26.03 4.09 -2.99
CA GLN A 134 -27.02 4.09 -1.91
C GLN A 134 -28.24 3.21 -2.22
N LYS A 135 -28.70 3.19 -3.47
CA LYS A 135 -29.80 2.30 -3.89
C LYS A 135 -29.40 0.82 -3.76
N LEU A 136 -28.19 0.46 -4.19
CA LEU A 136 -27.67 -0.90 -4.06
C LEU A 136 -27.56 -1.32 -2.59
N ILE A 137 -27.02 -0.45 -1.73
CA ILE A 137 -26.93 -0.68 -0.29
C ILE A 137 -28.32 -0.93 0.32
N LYS A 138 -29.33 -0.12 -0.03
CA LYS A 138 -30.72 -0.32 0.42
C LYS A 138 -31.33 -1.63 -0.06
N GLN A 139 -30.82 -2.20 -1.14
CA GLN A 139 -31.23 -3.51 -1.69
C GLN A 139 -30.42 -4.68 -1.11
N GLY A 140 -29.53 -4.43 -0.14
CA GLY A 140 -28.65 -5.45 0.44
C GLY A 140 -27.40 -5.74 -0.39
N LYS A 141 -27.19 -5.05 -1.52
CA LYS A 141 -25.98 -5.17 -2.34
C LYS A 141 -24.95 -4.15 -1.88
N LEU A 142 -24.07 -4.58 -0.98
CA LEU A 142 -23.09 -3.69 -0.37
C LEU A 142 -22.00 -3.32 -1.38
N ALA A 143 -21.83 -2.01 -1.59
CA ALA A 143 -20.82 -1.43 -2.44
C ALA A 143 -20.31 -0.14 -1.81
N MET A 144 -19.04 0.17 -2.02
CA MET A 144 -18.43 1.44 -1.65
C MET A 144 -17.74 2.03 -2.86
N SER A 145 -17.49 3.34 -2.82
CA SER A 145 -16.48 3.96 -3.66
C SER A 145 -15.42 4.64 -2.81
N PHE A 146 -14.30 5.02 -3.41
CA PHE A 146 -13.38 5.96 -2.81
C PHE A 146 -12.69 6.77 -3.91
N PRO A 147 -12.40 8.06 -3.67
CA PRO A 147 -11.60 8.83 -4.60
C PRO A 147 -10.12 8.38 -4.52
N HIS A 148 -9.48 8.21 -5.68
CA HIS A 148 -8.08 7.81 -5.77
C HIS A 148 -7.21 8.89 -6.43
N HIS A 149 -5.89 8.81 -6.21
CA HIS A 149 -4.87 9.79 -6.62
C HIS A 149 -5.34 11.27 -6.53
N ILE A 150 -5.97 11.63 -5.41
CA ILE A 150 -6.78 12.85 -5.26
C ILE A 150 -6.03 14.15 -5.55
N GLY A 151 -4.70 14.15 -5.42
CA GLY A 151 -3.86 15.35 -5.37
C GLY A 151 -3.83 16.20 -6.65
N TYR A 152 -4.30 15.73 -7.80
CA TYR A 152 -4.32 16.54 -9.03
C TYR A 152 -5.19 17.80 -8.92
N ARG A 153 -5.02 18.74 -9.84
CA ARG A 153 -5.86 19.94 -9.95
C ARG A 153 -7.29 19.61 -10.40
N ARG A 154 -8.30 20.28 -9.84
CA ARG A 154 -9.69 20.20 -10.31
C ARG A 154 -9.82 20.57 -11.80
N GLY A 155 -10.66 19.86 -12.54
CA GLY A 155 -10.70 19.94 -14.02
C GLY A 155 -9.58 19.17 -14.72
N SER A 156 -8.69 18.53 -13.95
CA SER A 156 -7.65 17.61 -14.41
C SER A 156 -7.59 16.38 -13.49
N ARG A 157 -8.77 15.81 -13.19
CA ARG A 157 -8.94 14.60 -12.36
C ARG A 157 -8.58 14.78 -10.87
N GLY A 158 -8.56 16.02 -10.39
CA GLY A 158 -8.46 16.36 -8.97
C GLY A 158 -9.78 16.27 -8.20
N MET A 159 -9.70 15.93 -6.90
CA MET A 159 -10.86 15.76 -6.04
C MET A 159 -11.65 17.07 -5.80
N ASP A 160 -12.98 17.03 -6.00
CA ASP A 160 -13.89 18.05 -5.43
C ASP A 160 -14.46 17.55 -4.10
N TRP A 161 -14.01 18.14 -2.98
CA TRP A 161 -14.47 17.75 -1.64
C TRP A 161 -15.96 17.96 -1.37
N LYS A 162 -16.68 18.73 -2.18
CA LYS A 162 -18.14 18.84 -2.07
C LYS A 162 -18.85 17.60 -2.59
N SER A 163 -18.19 16.81 -3.45
CA SER A 163 -18.72 15.57 -4.01
C SER A 163 -18.56 14.35 -3.09
N LEU A 164 -17.78 14.46 -2.01
CA LEU A 164 -17.55 13.35 -1.08
C LEU A 164 -18.85 12.98 -0.35
N ASP A 165 -19.27 11.72 -0.46
CA ASP A 165 -20.43 11.18 0.27
C ASP A 165 -19.98 10.17 1.33
N PRO A 166 -20.04 10.50 2.63
CA PRO A 166 -19.54 9.62 3.69
C PRO A 166 -20.34 8.32 3.86
N VAL A 167 -21.51 8.18 3.23
CA VAL A 167 -22.29 6.92 3.27
C VAL A 167 -21.69 5.89 2.31
N THR A 168 -21.21 6.33 1.15
CA THR A 168 -20.69 5.46 0.09
C THR A 168 -19.18 5.52 -0.03
N GLU A 169 -18.54 6.58 0.48
CA GLU A 169 -17.10 6.85 0.45
C GLU A 169 -16.53 6.94 1.87
N PRO A 170 -16.36 5.80 2.57
CA PRO A 170 -15.85 5.81 3.93
C PRO A 170 -14.35 6.20 3.99
N VAL A 171 -13.61 6.01 2.89
CA VAL A 171 -12.16 6.20 2.82
C VAL A 171 -11.73 7.00 1.59
N VAL A 172 -10.51 7.52 1.63
CA VAL A 172 -9.86 8.30 0.57
C VAL A 172 -8.43 7.80 0.39
N GLU A 173 -7.99 7.64 -0.87
CA GLU A 173 -6.60 7.27 -1.14
C GLU A 173 -5.66 8.46 -0.97
N VAL A 174 -4.59 8.26 -0.19
CA VAL A 174 -3.60 9.31 0.09
C VAL A 174 -2.22 9.00 -0.47
N VAL A 175 -1.98 7.79 -0.95
CA VAL A 175 -0.73 7.43 -1.63
C VAL A 175 -0.96 6.35 -2.66
N SER A 176 -0.37 6.56 -3.84
CA SER A 176 -0.21 5.55 -4.89
C SER A 176 1.04 5.83 -5.71
N MET A 177 1.24 5.13 -6.83
CA MET A 177 2.30 5.48 -7.79
C MET A 177 2.14 6.89 -8.38
N HIS A 178 0.98 7.51 -8.23
CA HIS A 178 0.77 8.90 -8.63
C HIS A 178 1.48 9.90 -7.72
N GLY A 179 1.73 9.55 -6.46
CA GLY A 179 2.30 10.44 -5.45
C GLY A 179 1.56 10.37 -4.11
N GLY A 180 1.99 11.19 -3.15
CA GLY A 180 1.35 11.34 -1.84
C GLY A 180 0.45 12.57 -1.79
N SER A 181 -0.78 12.43 -1.31
CA SER A 181 -1.81 13.48 -1.31
C SER A 181 -2.17 13.99 0.09
N GLU A 182 -1.32 13.74 1.11
CA GLU A 182 -1.51 14.32 2.45
C GLU A 182 -1.62 15.85 2.36
N ALA A 183 -0.63 16.47 1.71
CA ALA A 183 -0.52 17.90 1.41
C ALA A 183 0.03 18.07 -0.02
N SER A 184 0.04 19.29 -0.56
CA SER A 184 0.53 19.58 -1.93
C SER A 184 2.06 19.63 -2.00
N GLU A 185 2.72 19.83 -0.86
CA GLU A 185 4.16 19.74 -0.71
C GLU A 185 4.49 18.49 0.11
N THR A 186 4.95 17.45 -0.56
CA THR A 186 5.09 16.11 -0.03
C THR A 186 6.37 15.46 -0.56
N PRO A 187 7.04 14.59 0.21
CA PRO A 187 8.20 13.84 -0.26
C PRO A 187 7.93 12.95 -1.49
N ARG A 188 6.66 12.72 -1.83
CA ARG A 188 6.22 11.87 -2.96
C ARG A 188 5.46 12.71 -3.99
N PRO A 189 6.16 13.42 -4.89
CA PRO A 189 5.53 14.35 -5.82
C PRO A 189 4.71 13.65 -6.89
N PHE A 190 3.80 14.40 -7.49
CA PHE A 190 3.01 13.99 -8.65
C PHE A 190 3.80 14.20 -9.94
N LEU A 191 4.23 13.10 -10.57
CA LEU A 191 5.12 13.12 -11.75
C LEU A 191 4.47 12.60 -13.04
N ARG A 192 3.21 12.17 -12.99
CA ARG A 192 2.48 11.61 -14.13
C ARG A 192 1.99 12.72 -15.07
N SER A 193 1.66 12.33 -16.29
CA SER A 193 1.19 13.22 -17.38
C SER A 193 -0.08 14.02 -17.06
N MET A 194 -0.84 13.64 -16.03
CA MET A 194 -2.02 14.38 -15.57
C MET A 194 -1.68 15.72 -14.89
N GLY A 195 -0.43 15.93 -14.46
CA GLY A 195 0.06 17.21 -13.94
C GLY A 195 0.55 17.15 -12.48
N PRO A 196 0.93 18.30 -11.90
CA PRO A 196 1.36 18.36 -10.51
C PRO A 196 0.18 18.32 -9.53
N SER A 197 0.50 18.21 -8.24
CA SER A 197 -0.47 18.30 -7.16
C SER A 197 -0.98 19.74 -6.93
N ASP A 198 -2.24 19.87 -6.53
CA ASP A 198 -2.90 21.11 -6.15
C ASP A 198 -3.42 21.03 -4.71
N TRP A 199 -3.28 22.11 -3.95
CA TRP A 199 -3.62 22.12 -2.53
C TRP A 199 -5.10 21.84 -2.25
N GLU A 200 -6.01 22.28 -3.14
CA GLU A 200 -7.46 22.16 -2.92
C GLU A 200 -7.94 20.71 -2.97
N SER A 201 -7.16 19.83 -3.60
CA SER A 201 -7.51 18.43 -3.76
C SER A 201 -6.86 17.51 -2.72
N THR A 202 -6.04 18.05 -1.82
CA THR A 202 -5.30 17.28 -0.80
C THR A 202 -6.18 16.81 0.35
N MET A 203 -5.76 15.74 1.03
CA MET A 203 -6.37 15.24 2.27
C MET A 203 -6.52 16.35 3.31
N GLN A 204 -5.46 17.13 3.54
CA GLN A 204 -5.49 18.21 4.52
C GLN A 204 -6.55 19.28 4.19
N TYR A 205 -6.75 19.62 2.91
CA TYR A 205 -7.86 20.49 2.52
C TYR A 205 -9.20 19.88 2.90
N GLY A 206 -9.44 18.62 2.55
CA GLY A 206 -10.68 17.91 2.89
C GLY A 206 -10.96 17.90 4.39
N LEU A 207 -9.94 17.65 5.21
CA LEU A 207 -10.06 17.70 6.67
C LEU A 207 -10.35 19.11 7.19
N ALA A 208 -9.73 20.15 6.61
CA ALA A 208 -10.00 21.54 6.96
C ALA A 208 -11.45 21.96 6.61
N GLN A 209 -12.05 21.36 5.59
CA GLN A 209 -13.47 21.52 5.23
C GLN A 209 -14.41 20.72 6.15
N GLY A 210 -13.90 20.06 7.18
CA GLY A 210 -14.70 19.29 8.13
C GLY A 210 -15.21 17.97 7.56
N ARG A 211 -14.62 17.43 6.51
CA ARG A 211 -14.97 16.09 5.99
C ARG A 211 -14.54 14.99 6.97
N VAL A 212 -15.23 13.85 6.92
CA VAL A 212 -14.95 12.68 7.76
C VAL A 212 -14.72 11.50 6.83
N PHE A 213 -13.52 10.95 6.87
CA PHE A 213 -13.10 9.82 6.03
C PHE A 213 -11.90 9.12 6.69
N GLY A 214 -11.68 7.87 6.30
CA GLY A 214 -10.47 7.12 6.60
C GLY A 214 -9.49 7.22 5.44
N VAL A 215 -8.27 6.73 5.62
CA VAL A 215 -7.24 6.79 4.58
C VAL A 215 -6.82 5.40 4.14
N VAL A 216 -6.50 5.29 2.85
CA VAL A 216 -6.01 4.08 2.20
C VAL A 216 -4.84 4.41 1.30
N GLY A 217 -4.03 3.39 0.98
CA GLY A 217 -2.98 3.47 -0.01
C GLY A 217 -3.12 2.30 -0.96
N ASN A 218 -2.92 2.50 -2.24
CA ASN A 218 -3.02 1.42 -3.22
C ASN A 218 -2.02 1.67 -4.33
N THR A 219 -1.75 0.67 -5.16
CA THR A 219 -0.65 0.82 -6.09
C THR A 219 -0.99 1.68 -7.30
N ASP A 220 -2.23 1.57 -7.80
CA ASP A 220 -2.63 2.04 -9.13
C ASP A 220 -1.70 1.46 -10.22
N HIS A 221 -1.17 0.26 -9.98
CA HIS A 221 -0.18 -0.37 -10.84
C HIS A 221 -0.83 -0.86 -12.13
N HIS A 222 -0.20 -0.64 -13.28
CA HIS A 222 -0.76 -1.01 -14.59
C HIS A 222 -0.10 -2.23 -15.23
N SER A 223 0.64 -3.00 -14.43
CA SER A 223 1.43 -4.14 -14.91
C SER A 223 1.17 -5.40 -14.08
N ALA A 224 -0.11 -5.70 -13.79
CA ALA A 224 -0.57 -6.90 -13.09
C ALA A 224 0.20 -7.22 -11.79
N TYR A 225 0.46 -6.18 -10.99
CA TYR A 225 1.28 -6.33 -9.77
C TYR A 225 0.64 -5.67 -8.56
N PRO A 226 -0.46 -6.25 -8.04
CA PRO A 226 -1.06 -5.79 -6.79
C PRO A 226 -0.02 -5.79 -5.67
N GLY A 227 0.01 -4.71 -4.90
CA GLY A 227 0.95 -4.54 -3.81
C GLY A 227 2.40 -4.30 -4.23
N SER A 228 2.69 -3.96 -5.50
CA SER A 228 4.03 -3.54 -5.98
C SER A 228 4.74 -2.66 -4.94
N TYR A 229 5.84 -3.16 -4.37
CA TYR A 229 6.46 -2.58 -3.19
C TYR A 229 7.00 -1.16 -3.46
N GLY A 230 6.59 -0.20 -2.62
CA GLY A 230 6.96 1.21 -2.74
C GLY A 230 5.92 2.09 -3.44
N HIS A 231 4.85 1.50 -4.00
CA HIS A 231 3.80 2.21 -4.74
C HIS A 231 2.49 2.45 -3.99
N GLY A 232 2.38 2.06 -2.72
CA GLY A 232 1.13 2.20 -1.97
C GLY A 232 0.49 0.86 -1.63
N ARG A 233 0.10 0.68 -0.37
CA ARG A 233 -0.65 -0.48 0.14
C ARG A 233 -1.61 -0.03 1.24
N THR A 234 -2.72 -0.73 1.41
CA THR A 234 -3.68 -0.48 2.47
C THR A 234 -3.41 -1.45 3.60
N ALA A 235 -3.34 -0.94 4.81
CA ALA A 235 -3.36 -1.73 6.02
C ALA A 235 -4.67 -1.50 6.77
N LEU A 236 -5.21 -2.54 7.39
CA LEU A 236 -6.41 -2.43 8.21
C LEU A 236 -6.41 -3.40 9.40
N TRP A 237 -7.16 -3.03 10.44
CA TRP A 237 -7.39 -3.86 11.61
C TRP A 237 -8.78 -4.50 11.55
N ALA A 238 -8.81 -5.83 11.48
CA ALA A 238 -10.01 -6.64 11.37
C ALA A 238 -9.97 -7.84 12.32
N GLU A 239 -11.13 -8.38 12.68
CA GLU A 239 -11.24 -9.55 13.59
C GLU A 239 -10.74 -10.85 12.93
N SER A 240 -10.91 -10.97 11.61
CA SER A 240 -10.49 -12.12 10.80
C SER A 240 -10.13 -11.69 9.38
N ASN A 241 -9.43 -12.55 8.64
CA ASN A 241 -9.23 -12.35 7.20
C ASN A 241 -10.45 -12.85 6.41
N THR A 242 -11.59 -12.22 6.63
CA THR A 242 -12.84 -12.55 5.90
C THR A 242 -13.39 -11.31 5.23
N ARG A 243 -14.14 -11.50 4.16
CA ARG A 243 -14.82 -10.44 3.43
C ARG A 243 -15.64 -9.52 4.34
N GLU A 244 -16.40 -10.11 5.27
CA GLU A 244 -17.21 -9.38 6.26
C GLU A 244 -16.33 -8.48 7.14
N ALA A 245 -15.30 -9.06 7.75
CA ALA A 245 -14.45 -8.35 8.70
C ALA A 245 -13.60 -7.25 8.03
N ILE A 246 -13.14 -7.50 6.79
CA ILE A 246 -12.47 -6.49 5.95
C ILE A 246 -13.44 -5.35 5.63
N TRP A 247 -14.65 -5.67 5.18
CA TRP A 247 -15.66 -4.66 4.85
C TRP A 247 -16.01 -3.77 6.05
N ASP A 248 -16.19 -4.39 7.22
CA ASP A 248 -16.45 -3.68 8.47
C ASP A 248 -15.27 -2.77 8.87
N ALA A 249 -14.03 -3.17 8.60
CA ALA A 249 -12.85 -2.35 8.85
C ALA A 249 -12.79 -1.10 7.94
N TYR A 250 -13.15 -1.24 6.66
CA TYR A 250 -13.26 -0.10 5.74
C TYR A 250 -14.32 0.91 6.21
N PHE A 251 -15.53 0.46 6.52
CA PHE A 251 -16.62 1.35 6.94
C PHE A 251 -16.41 1.96 8.33
N ALA A 252 -15.73 1.24 9.23
CA ALA A 252 -15.28 1.77 10.51
C ALA A 252 -14.01 2.65 10.38
N ARG A 253 -13.42 2.75 9.19
CA ARG A 253 -12.19 3.52 8.91
C ARG A 253 -11.01 3.07 9.77
N ARG A 254 -10.96 1.79 10.14
CA ARG A 254 -9.80 1.17 10.81
C ARG A 254 -8.68 0.86 9.82
N THR A 255 -8.51 1.74 8.85
CA THR A 255 -7.59 1.63 7.72
C THR A 255 -6.47 2.66 7.86
N TYR A 256 -5.34 2.39 7.23
CA TYR A 256 -4.25 3.32 7.11
C TYR A 256 -3.45 3.03 5.85
N ALA A 257 -2.79 4.06 5.33
CA ALA A 257 -2.03 3.97 4.10
C ALA A 257 -0.57 3.63 4.39
N LEU A 258 0.05 2.80 3.56
CA LEU A 258 1.46 2.44 3.58
C LEU A 258 2.09 2.75 2.22
N THR A 259 3.38 3.06 2.18
CA THR A 259 4.11 3.16 0.90
C THR A 259 4.59 1.80 0.40
N GLY A 260 5.02 0.90 1.29
CA GLY A 260 5.64 -0.37 0.93
C GLY A 260 5.80 -1.30 2.13
N ASP A 261 6.65 -0.92 3.08
CA ASP A 261 6.91 -1.70 4.30
C ASP A 261 5.63 -1.98 5.09
N LYS A 262 5.51 -3.20 5.63
CA LYS A 262 4.46 -3.61 6.55
C LYS A 262 4.68 -2.96 7.92
N ILE A 263 4.38 -1.67 8.01
CA ILE A 263 4.40 -0.91 9.27
C ILE A 263 3.12 -1.23 10.04
N GLY A 264 3.23 -1.92 11.18
CA GLY A 264 2.14 -2.14 12.11
C GLY A 264 1.84 -0.88 12.92
N LEU A 265 0.68 -0.26 12.72
CA LEU A 265 0.31 1.00 13.38
C LEU A 265 -1.01 0.85 14.14
N GLN A 266 -0.96 1.00 15.46
CA GLN A 266 -2.14 1.17 16.32
C GLN A 266 -2.17 2.60 16.82
N PHE A 267 -3.30 3.29 16.65
CA PHE A 267 -3.49 4.66 17.12
C PHE A 267 -4.87 4.78 17.76
N SER A 268 -4.94 5.13 19.04
CA SER A 268 -6.20 5.46 19.68
C SER A 268 -6.18 6.82 20.34
N LEU A 269 -7.39 7.36 20.49
CA LEU A 269 -7.66 8.55 21.26
C LEU A 269 -8.76 8.23 22.26
N ASN A 270 -8.47 8.36 23.56
CA ASN A 270 -9.37 8.01 24.66
C ASN A 270 -9.97 6.60 24.52
N GLY A 271 -9.15 5.64 24.07
CA GLY A 271 -9.56 4.24 23.87
C GLY A 271 -10.35 3.98 22.59
N ALA A 272 -10.64 4.99 21.77
CA ALA A 272 -11.27 4.81 20.46
C ALA A 272 -10.21 4.67 19.36
N ALA A 273 -10.29 3.60 18.56
CA ALA A 273 -9.35 3.34 17.47
C ALA A 273 -9.40 4.40 16.36
N MET A 274 -8.34 4.47 15.55
CA MET A 274 -8.29 5.25 14.32
C MET A 274 -9.58 5.13 13.49
N GLY A 275 -10.00 6.23 12.86
CA GLY A 275 -11.24 6.28 12.08
C GLY A 275 -12.51 6.65 12.87
N SER A 276 -12.44 6.58 14.21
CA SER A 276 -13.60 6.86 15.08
C SER A 276 -14.03 8.33 15.07
N VAL A 277 -15.32 8.56 15.31
CA VAL A 277 -15.87 9.87 15.66
C VAL A 277 -16.34 9.79 17.11
N ILE A 278 -15.74 10.61 17.99
CA ILE A 278 -16.03 10.63 19.42
C ILE A 278 -16.54 12.01 19.85
N ARG A 279 -17.19 12.05 21.01
CA ARG A 279 -17.65 13.32 21.61
C ARG A 279 -16.46 14.19 22.01
N LYS A 280 -16.65 15.52 21.91
CA LYS A 280 -15.68 16.49 22.45
C LYS A 280 -15.38 16.22 23.92
N THR A 281 -14.11 16.39 24.27
CA THR A 281 -13.62 16.27 25.65
C THR A 281 -12.37 17.11 25.82
N SER A 282 -12.19 17.63 27.04
CA SER A 282 -11.06 18.48 27.44
C SER A 282 -9.77 17.69 27.64
N ARG A 283 -9.87 16.40 27.98
CA ARG A 283 -8.73 15.51 28.22
C ARG A 283 -8.63 14.47 27.11
N ARG A 284 -7.52 14.51 26.36
CA ARG A 284 -7.30 13.71 25.15
C ARG A 284 -6.05 12.88 25.33
N LYS A 285 -6.22 11.63 25.75
CA LYS A 285 -5.14 10.65 25.86
C LYS A 285 -4.95 9.96 24.51
N LEU A 286 -3.81 10.19 23.89
CA LEU A 286 -3.38 9.51 22.67
C LEU A 286 -2.46 8.34 23.05
N GLU A 287 -2.69 7.20 22.42
CA GLU A 287 -1.85 6.00 22.55
C GLU A 287 -1.47 5.53 21.15
N ILE A 288 -0.18 5.27 20.93
CA ILE A 288 0.37 4.91 19.63
C ILE A 288 1.31 3.73 19.82
N LYS A 289 1.11 2.64 19.07
CA LYS A 289 2.09 1.55 18.96
C LYS A 289 2.51 1.39 17.52
N VAL A 290 3.81 1.36 17.28
CA VAL A 290 4.40 1.23 15.95
C VAL A 290 5.37 0.06 15.94
N ALA A 291 5.15 -0.89 15.03
CA ALA A 291 6.08 -1.94 14.68
C ALA A 291 6.50 -1.76 13.22
N GLY A 292 7.67 -1.15 12.99
CA GLY A 292 8.20 -0.87 11.66
C GLY A 292 8.48 -2.13 10.84
N GLY A 293 8.50 -1.99 9.52
CA GLY A 293 9.17 -2.91 8.60
C GLY A 293 10.69 -2.69 8.57
N GLY A 294 11.16 -1.54 9.04
CA GLY A 294 12.56 -1.18 9.24
C GLY A 294 12.77 -0.28 10.45
N ALA A 295 13.96 0.31 10.57
CA ALA A 295 14.23 1.29 11.61
C ALA A 295 13.39 2.56 11.41
N LEU A 296 12.73 3.01 12.47
CA LEU A 296 11.93 4.22 12.49
C LEU A 296 12.83 5.47 12.49
N ASP A 297 12.44 6.49 11.75
CA ASP A 297 13.01 7.84 11.78
C ASP A 297 12.19 8.71 12.74
N CYS A 298 10.88 8.81 12.50
CA CYS A 298 9.99 9.56 13.39
C CYS A 298 8.53 9.09 13.37
N VAL A 299 7.82 9.45 14.44
CA VAL A 299 6.36 9.36 14.57
C VAL A 299 5.79 10.74 14.84
N ASP A 300 5.02 11.26 13.90
CA ASP A 300 4.36 12.57 13.97
C ASP A 300 2.89 12.40 14.40
N VAL A 301 2.49 13.18 15.40
CA VAL A 301 1.10 13.39 15.79
C VAL A 301 0.64 14.71 15.17
N ILE A 302 -0.34 14.64 14.27
CA ILE A 302 -0.91 15.81 13.60
C ILE A 302 -2.26 16.13 14.23
N LYS A 303 -2.49 17.39 14.57
CA LYS A 303 -3.77 17.92 15.06
C LYS A 303 -4.20 19.07 14.16
N ASN A 304 -5.38 18.97 13.55
CA ASN A 304 -5.93 20.04 12.70
C ASN A 304 -4.93 20.52 11.62
N ASN A 305 -4.33 19.57 10.90
CA ASN A 305 -3.28 19.78 9.88
C ASN A 305 -1.98 20.43 10.39
N LYS A 306 -1.75 20.49 11.70
CA LYS A 306 -0.52 21.02 12.29
C LYS A 306 0.20 19.93 13.07
N LEU A 307 1.51 19.88 12.92
CA LEU A 307 2.36 19.02 13.76
C LEU A 307 2.19 19.44 15.23
N LEU A 308 1.69 18.51 16.05
CA LEU A 308 1.49 18.73 17.48
C LEU A 308 2.66 18.16 18.28
N ARG A 309 3.13 16.97 17.91
CA ARG A 309 4.23 16.26 18.57
C ARG A 309 4.98 15.43 17.55
N ARG A 310 6.31 15.40 17.65
CA ARG A 310 7.19 14.44 16.97
C ARG A 310 7.89 13.60 18.03
N TYR A 311 8.01 12.30 17.75
CA TYR A 311 8.91 11.39 18.45
C TYR A 311 10.01 10.97 17.48
N SER A 312 11.25 10.97 17.95
CA SER A 312 12.43 10.50 17.23
C SER A 312 13.22 9.51 18.09
N GLU A 313 14.31 8.96 17.54
CA GLU A 313 15.16 7.99 18.24
C GLU A 313 15.60 8.43 19.65
N CYS A 314 15.78 9.73 19.87
CA CYS A 314 16.18 10.28 21.17
C CYS A 314 15.06 10.26 22.23
N ASP A 315 13.81 10.07 21.83
CA ASP A 315 12.67 10.00 22.75
C ASP A 315 12.40 8.56 23.25
N VAL A 316 13.06 7.56 22.66
CA VAL A 316 12.80 6.14 22.94
C VAL A 316 13.93 5.53 23.75
N ARG A 317 13.58 4.74 24.76
CA ARG A 317 14.55 4.06 25.60
C ARG A 317 15.30 2.99 24.79
N GLN A 318 16.61 3.15 24.69
CA GLN A 318 17.48 2.12 24.13
C GLN A 318 17.58 0.95 25.12
N ALA A 319 17.07 -0.20 24.71
CA ALA A 319 17.25 -1.44 25.46
C ALA A 319 18.60 -2.07 25.07
N ALA A 320 19.38 -2.52 26.06
CA ALA A 320 20.58 -3.31 25.80
C ALA A 320 20.19 -4.62 25.10
N PRO A 321 20.97 -5.10 24.11
CA PRO A 321 20.70 -6.37 23.46
C PRO A 321 20.70 -7.51 24.48
N GLY A 322 19.63 -8.29 24.51
CA GLY A 322 19.58 -9.52 25.30
C GLY A 322 20.44 -10.64 24.67
N ARG A 323 20.47 -11.81 25.33
CA ARG A 323 21.11 -13.01 24.77
C ARG A 323 20.46 -13.44 23.44
N LEU A 324 19.14 -13.33 23.37
CA LEU A 324 18.37 -13.41 22.13
C LEU A 324 18.10 -11.99 21.63
N VAL A 325 18.32 -11.78 20.34
CA VAL A 325 18.10 -10.52 19.65
C VAL A 325 16.90 -10.69 18.74
N ARG A 326 15.88 -9.87 18.97
CA ARG A 326 14.80 -9.65 18.01
C ARG A 326 15.22 -8.55 17.04
N THR A 327 15.24 -8.86 15.75
CA THR A 327 15.74 -7.98 14.70
C THR A 327 15.10 -8.32 13.35
N LYS A 328 15.38 -7.48 12.34
CA LYS A 328 14.98 -7.73 10.94
C LYS A 328 16.19 -8.01 10.06
N ILE A 329 16.08 -9.03 9.22
CA ILE A 329 17.08 -9.42 8.22
C ILE A 329 16.46 -9.21 6.84
N PHE A 330 16.92 -8.19 6.12
CA PHE A 330 16.41 -7.86 4.79
C PHE A 330 17.49 -8.08 3.74
N LEU A 331 17.25 -9.05 2.85
CA LEU A 331 18.05 -9.29 1.64
C LEU A 331 17.33 -8.69 0.43
N GLU A 332 18.01 -7.77 -0.25
CA GLU A 332 17.58 -7.14 -1.49
C GLU A 332 18.53 -7.52 -2.62
N VAL A 333 17.99 -7.81 -3.80
CA VAL A 333 18.73 -8.23 -5.00
C VAL A 333 18.30 -7.42 -6.21
N GLY A 334 19.20 -7.23 -7.17
CA GLY A 334 18.84 -6.68 -8.49
C GLY A 334 19.61 -5.45 -8.96
N TRP A 335 20.69 -5.07 -8.27
CA TRP A 335 21.67 -4.15 -8.88
C TRP A 335 22.40 -4.87 -10.02
N GLY A 336 22.75 -4.16 -11.08
CA GLY A 336 23.42 -4.74 -12.26
C GLY A 336 23.10 -3.97 -13.53
N ASP A 337 23.43 -4.57 -14.68
CA ASP A 337 23.13 -4.01 -16.00
C ASP A 337 21.61 -3.94 -16.25
N LYS A 338 21.14 -2.83 -16.83
CA LYS A 338 19.74 -2.60 -17.19
C LYS A 338 19.27 -3.47 -18.36
N LYS A 339 20.19 -3.86 -19.25
CA LYS A 339 19.87 -4.62 -20.48
C LYS A 339 19.83 -6.12 -20.26
N HIS A 340 20.39 -6.59 -19.14
CA HIS A 340 20.47 -8.02 -18.82
C HIS A 340 19.54 -8.35 -17.65
N GLU A 341 18.68 -9.33 -17.90
CA GLU A 341 17.83 -9.89 -16.85
C GLU A 341 18.62 -10.92 -16.03
N THR A 342 18.45 -10.88 -14.72
CA THR A 342 19.04 -11.84 -13.78
C THR A 342 17.92 -12.61 -13.11
N ALA A 343 17.98 -13.93 -13.20
CA ALA A 343 17.19 -14.83 -12.38
C ALA A 343 17.89 -15.08 -11.04
N TRP A 344 17.11 -15.07 -9.97
CA TRP A 344 17.56 -15.31 -8.61
C TRP A 344 16.82 -16.51 -8.04
N ASP A 345 17.58 -17.43 -7.48
CA ASP A 345 17.13 -18.58 -6.70
C ASP A 345 17.79 -18.48 -5.33
N ILE A 346 17.01 -18.22 -4.28
CA ILE A 346 17.54 -17.80 -2.99
C ILE A 346 16.95 -18.64 -1.86
N LEU A 347 17.82 -19.29 -1.09
CA LEU A 347 17.50 -19.84 0.21
C LEU A 347 18.09 -18.92 1.28
N LEU A 348 17.24 -18.18 2.00
CA LEU A 348 17.63 -17.24 3.06
C LEU A 348 17.22 -17.78 4.42
N GLY A 349 18.10 -17.71 5.41
CA GLY A 349 17.76 -18.13 6.77
C GLY A 349 18.74 -17.70 7.86
N ILE A 350 18.55 -18.31 9.02
CA ILE A 350 19.33 -18.07 10.24
C ILE A 350 19.87 -19.39 10.81
N SER A 351 21.08 -19.35 11.38
CA SER A 351 21.74 -20.54 11.91
C SER A 351 21.06 -21.11 13.17
N ALA A 352 20.42 -20.26 13.97
CA ALA A 352 19.78 -20.60 15.25
C ALA A 352 18.66 -19.61 15.57
N GLY A 353 17.75 -19.98 16.47
CA GLY A 353 16.56 -19.18 16.79
C GLY A 353 15.38 -19.55 15.88
N ARG A 354 14.51 -18.58 15.59
CA ARG A 354 13.32 -18.77 14.73
C ARG A 354 12.97 -17.51 13.96
N ILE A 355 12.31 -17.70 12.81
CA ILE A 355 11.61 -16.66 12.07
C ILE A 355 10.26 -16.41 12.75
N LEU A 356 9.99 -15.15 13.06
CA LEU A 356 8.73 -14.68 13.64
C LEU A 356 7.73 -14.25 12.55
N SER A 357 8.22 -13.63 11.47
CA SER A 357 7.41 -13.29 10.30
C SER A 357 8.27 -13.14 9.04
N VAL A 358 7.62 -13.31 7.90
CA VAL A 358 8.19 -13.17 6.56
C VAL A 358 7.44 -12.06 5.83
N GLU A 359 8.18 -11.12 5.25
CA GLU A 359 7.64 -10.00 4.46
C GLU A 359 8.31 -9.95 3.09
N PRO A 360 7.61 -10.43 2.05
CA PRO A 360 8.03 -10.26 0.66
C PRO A 360 7.94 -8.79 0.25
N ARG A 361 9.00 -8.29 -0.40
CA ARG A 361 9.14 -6.91 -0.87
C ARG A 361 9.34 -6.91 -2.37
N PHE A 362 8.35 -7.46 -3.07
CA PHE A 362 8.43 -7.62 -4.50
C PHE A 362 7.79 -6.47 -5.28
N ARG A 363 8.38 -6.14 -6.42
CA ARG A 363 8.01 -5.01 -7.28
C ARG A 363 7.56 -5.51 -8.63
N GLY A 364 6.50 -4.89 -9.15
CA GLY A 364 6.13 -5.00 -10.54
C GLY A 364 6.95 -4.06 -11.43
N GLN A 365 6.80 -4.22 -12.73
CA GLN A 365 7.40 -3.30 -13.70
C GLN A 365 6.77 -1.92 -13.58
N ASP A 366 7.59 -0.92 -13.25
CA ASP A 366 7.17 0.47 -13.16
C ASP A 366 6.89 1.01 -14.57
N VAL A 367 5.63 1.33 -14.83
CA VAL A 367 5.13 1.84 -16.11
C VAL A 367 4.45 3.17 -15.83
N VAL A 368 5.16 4.26 -16.14
CA VAL A 368 4.73 5.63 -15.84
C VAL A 368 3.41 5.97 -16.54
N SER A 369 3.22 5.51 -17.77
CA SER A 369 1.93 5.58 -18.45
C SER A 369 1.71 4.23 -19.11
N PRO A 370 0.48 3.68 -19.07
CA PRO A 370 0.17 2.42 -19.73
C PRO A 370 0.53 2.35 -21.23
N ARG A 371 0.70 3.52 -21.86
CA ARG A 371 1.11 3.67 -23.26
C ARG A 371 2.61 3.59 -23.48
N ASP A 372 3.40 3.76 -22.44
CA ASP A 372 4.86 3.90 -22.50
C ASP A 372 5.56 2.54 -22.47
N LYS A 373 4.81 1.43 -22.67
CA LYS A 373 5.40 0.10 -22.73
C LYS A 373 6.37 0.02 -23.92
N GLU A 374 7.65 -0.20 -23.62
CA GLU A 374 8.67 -0.41 -24.64
C GLU A 374 8.35 -1.66 -25.48
N ARG A 375 8.71 -1.65 -26.77
CA ARG A 375 8.47 -2.79 -27.69
C ARG A 375 9.08 -4.10 -27.21
N ASP A 376 10.17 -4.03 -26.45
CA ASP A 376 10.90 -5.19 -25.92
C ASP A 376 10.60 -5.47 -24.43
N ALA A 377 9.58 -4.81 -23.85
CA ALA A 377 9.23 -5.01 -22.46
C ALA A 377 8.69 -6.44 -22.22
N PRO A 378 9.07 -7.11 -21.12
CA PRO A 378 8.68 -8.49 -20.88
C PRO A 378 7.16 -8.70 -20.91
N THR A 379 6.75 -9.88 -21.36
CA THR A 379 5.34 -10.29 -21.42
C THR A 379 4.89 -11.11 -20.22
N ASP A 380 5.84 -11.55 -19.38
CA ASP A 380 5.62 -12.30 -18.16
C ASP A 380 5.59 -11.35 -16.96
N TYR A 381 4.47 -11.33 -16.23
CA TYR A 381 4.26 -10.43 -15.09
C TYR A 381 4.33 -11.15 -13.74
N TYR A 382 4.28 -12.49 -13.72
CA TYR A 382 4.40 -13.28 -12.50
C TYR A 382 5.78 -13.94 -12.43
N THR A 383 6.72 -13.21 -11.82
CA THR A 383 8.16 -13.59 -11.84
C THR A 383 8.73 -13.89 -10.47
N SER A 384 7.94 -13.73 -9.40
CA SER A 384 8.40 -13.95 -8.03
C SER A 384 7.49 -14.95 -7.33
N HIS A 385 8.11 -15.87 -6.59
CA HIS A 385 7.42 -16.87 -5.79
C HIS A 385 8.26 -17.21 -4.56
N TRP A 386 7.62 -17.48 -3.43
CA TRP A 386 8.31 -17.90 -2.22
C TRP A 386 7.54 -18.95 -1.43
N GLU A 387 8.28 -19.68 -0.61
CA GLU A 387 7.74 -20.59 0.38
C GLU A 387 8.58 -20.57 1.66
N GLN A 388 7.93 -20.86 2.79
CA GLN A 388 8.64 -21.09 4.04
C GLN A 388 9.05 -22.56 4.12
N VAL A 389 10.37 -22.81 4.15
CA VAL A 389 10.94 -24.17 4.16
C VAL A 389 10.83 -24.77 5.56
N ASP A 390 11.21 -24.00 6.58
CA ASP A 390 11.15 -24.40 7.98
C ASP A 390 11.05 -23.17 8.91
N ASP A 391 11.22 -23.36 10.21
CA ASP A 391 11.16 -22.30 11.22
C ASP A 391 12.32 -21.28 11.15
N ARG A 392 13.30 -21.50 10.26
CA ARG A 392 14.53 -20.72 10.14
C ARG A 392 14.91 -20.36 8.71
N LYS A 393 14.21 -20.86 7.70
CA LYS A 393 14.54 -20.64 6.29
C LYS A 393 13.32 -20.35 5.43
N VAL A 394 13.53 -19.49 4.44
CA VAL A 394 12.62 -19.24 3.33
C VAL A 394 13.35 -19.48 2.02
N HIS A 395 12.63 -20.01 1.05
CA HIS A 395 13.09 -20.13 -0.33
C HIS A 395 12.28 -19.17 -1.20
N TYR A 396 12.93 -18.47 -2.10
CA TYR A 396 12.23 -17.65 -3.08
C TYR A 396 13.00 -17.54 -4.39
N THR A 397 12.23 -17.41 -5.47
CA THR A 397 12.75 -17.12 -6.80
C THR A 397 12.23 -15.77 -7.26
N THR A 398 13.04 -15.03 -8.00
CA THR A 398 12.64 -13.74 -8.58
C THR A 398 13.47 -13.37 -9.81
N ARG A 399 13.06 -12.33 -10.55
CA ARG A 399 13.81 -11.79 -11.68
C ARG A 399 13.99 -10.29 -11.54
N THR A 400 15.16 -9.81 -11.94
CA THR A 400 15.48 -8.37 -11.91
C THR A 400 16.20 -7.93 -13.17
N ARG A 401 16.05 -6.65 -13.50
CA ARG A 401 16.96 -5.91 -14.39
C ARG A 401 17.51 -4.73 -13.61
N GLY A 402 18.67 -4.20 -14.00
CA GLY A 402 19.24 -3.01 -13.37
C GLY A 402 18.24 -1.84 -13.34
N ASN A 403 18.33 -1.02 -12.29
CA ASN A 403 17.40 0.08 -12.02
C ASN A 403 17.20 1.01 -13.24
N PRO A 404 15.95 1.24 -13.70
CA PRO A 404 15.68 2.07 -14.87
C PRO A 404 16.26 3.49 -14.77
N THR A 405 16.16 4.10 -13.59
CA THR A 405 16.70 5.43 -13.28
C THR A 405 17.42 5.41 -11.94
N ALA A 406 18.02 6.54 -11.55
CA ALA A 406 18.64 6.67 -10.23
C ALA A 406 17.62 6.68 -9.07
N SER A 407 16.34 6.90 -9.36
CA SER A 407 15.25 6.99 -8.37
C SER A 407 14.19 5.89 -8.51
N THR A 408 14.22 5.11 -9.59
CA THR A 408 13.28 3.99 -9.83
C THR A 408 13.99 2.69 -9.49
N SER A 409 13.61 2.09 -8.36
CA SER A 409 14.14 0.78 -7.95
C SER A 409 13.38 -0.35 -8.63
N SER A 410 14.11 -1.24 -9.31
CA SER A 410 13.60 -2.51 -9.87
C SER A 410 14.11 -3.73 -9.12
N THR A 411 14.71 -3.51 -7.95
CA THR A 411 15.18 -4.57 -7.06
C THR A 411 14.01 -5.36 -6.47
N GLN A 412 14.33 -6.51 -5.91
CA GLN A 412 13.39 -7.44 -5.29
C GLN A 412 13.97 -7.86 -3.95
N GLY A 413 13.15 -8.31 -3.00
CA GLY A 413 13.73 -8.79 -1.76
C GLY A 413 12.76 -9.40 -0.76
N MET A 414 13.34 -9.84 0.34
CA MET A 414 12.66 -10.58 1.39
C MET A 414 13.17 -10.12 2.76
N CYS A 415 12.25 -9.69 3.62
CA CYS A 415 12.56 -9.29 5.00
C CYS A 415 12.04 -10.35 5.98
N LEU A 416 12.91 -10.80 6.87
CA LEU A 416 12.60 -11.74 7.94
C LEU A 416 12.65 -10.99 9.27
N GLU A 417 11.58 -11.05 10.05
CA GLU A 417 11.69 -10.75 11.47
C GLU A 417 12.10 -12.02 12.21
N VAL A 418 13.17 -11.95 12.99
CA VAL A 418 13.78 -13.12 13.63
C VAL A 418 14.02 -12.87 15.10
N GLU A 419 14.03 -13.96 15.87
CA GLU A 419 14.54 -14.01 17.23
C GLU A 419 15.68 -15.04 17.26
N MET A 420 16.92 -14.58 17.43
CA MET A 420 18.10 -15.43 17.35
C MET A 420 19.22 -15.01 18.31
N PRO A 421 20.16 -15.91 18.67
CA PRO A 421 21.31 -15.54 19.49
C PRO A 421 22.18 -14.47 18.83
N ALA A 422 22.72 -13.54 19.61
CA ALA A 422 23.65 -12.49 19.11
C ALA A 422 24.91 -13.07 18.44
N SER A 423 25.31 -14.29 18.83
CA SER A 423 26.43 -15.05 18.25
C SER A 423 26.06 -15.86 17.00
N GLY A 424 24.81 -15.80 16.55
CA GLY A 424 24.32 -16.53 15.38
C GLY A 424 24.73 -15.90 14.06
N PHE A 425 24.40 -16.60 12.97
CA PHE A 425 24.72 -16.19 11.60
C PHE A 425 23.44 -16.09 10.77
N VAL A 426 23.41 -15.10 9.89
CA VAL A 426 22.52 -15.07 8.73
C VAL A 426 23.18 -15.89 7.63
N GLU A 427 22.45 -16.82 7.05
CA GLU A 427 22.93 -17.74 6.02
C GLU A 427 22.09 -17.55 4.77
N ALA A 428 22.73 -17.45 3.61
CA ALA A 428 22.04 -17.43 2.34
C ALA A 428 22.77 -18.25 1.28
N LEU A 429 22.02 -19.00 0.47
CA LEU A 429 22.46 -19.51 -0.82
C LEU A 429 21.77 -18.67 -1.88
N ILE A 430 22.53 -17.84 -2.59
CA ILE A 430 22.05 -16.94 -3.65
C ILE A 430 22.60 -17.50 -4.96
N ASN A 431 21.75 -18.17 -5.73
CA ASN A 431 22.13 -19.05 -6.83
C ASN A 431 23.18 -20.08 -6.36
N ASP A 432 24.43 -19.95 -6.80
CA ASP A 432 25.57 -20.79 -6.44
C ASP A 432 26.45 -20.19 -5.32
N LYS A 433 26.22 -18.91 -4.95
CA LYS A 433 27.02 -18.20 -3.97
C LYS A 433 26.48 -18.39 -2.55
N LYS A 434 27.37 -18.82 -1.64
CA LYS A 434 27.05 -18.99 -0.22
C LYS A 434 27.54 -17.80 0.60
N GLU A 435 26.63 -17.25 1.39
CA GLU A 435 26.92 -16.19 2.35
C GLU A 435 26.66 -16.70 3.77
N LYS A 436 27.57 -16.33 4.68
CA LYS A 436 27.46 -16.62 6.11
C LYS A 436 27.96 -15.40 6.90
N ILE A 437 27.01 -14.62 7.40
CA ILE A 437 27.28 -13.30 7.96
C ILE A 437 26.96 -13.32 9.46
N PRO A 438 27.92 -13.01 10.35
CA PRO A 438 27.62 -12.86 11.77
C PRO A 438 26.53 -11.82 12.00
N LEU A 439 25.55 -12.09 12.87
CA LEU A 439 24.49 -11.13 13.15
C LEU A 439 25.06 -9.77 13.63
N ALA A 440 26.08 -9.81 14.50
CA ALA A 440 26.77 -8.61 14.97
C ALA A 440 27.30 -7.73 13.82
N ARG A 441 27.75 -8.32 12.70
CA ARG A 441 28.21 -7.57 11.53
C ARG A 441 27.06 -6.84 10.83
N LEU A 442 25.89 -7.49 10.70
CA LEU A 442 24.71 -6.85 10.12
C LEU A 442 24.09 -5.81 11.05
N MET A 443 24.20 -5.98 12.36
CA MET A 443 23.76 -4.96 13.31
C MET A 443 24.63 -3.69 13.23
N ALA A 444 25.93 -3.85 12.98
CA ALA A 444 26.85 -2.72 12.82
C ALA A 444 26.64 -1.95 11.50
N GLY A 445 26.19 -2.62 10.44
CA GLY A 445 25.95 -1.96 9.15
C GLY A 445 25.55 -2.91 8.03
N ALA A 446 25.14 -2.34 6.90
CA ALA A 446 24.82 -3.13 5.71
C ALA A 446 26.04 -3.92 5.19
N TYR A 447 25.75 -5.01 4.48
CA TYR A 447 26.72 -5.83 3.77
C TYR A 447 26.24 -5.99 2.32
N ALA A 448 27.12 -5.72 1.36
CA ALA A 448 26.81 -5.84 -0.06
C ALA A 448 27.88 -6.67 -0.74
N ASN A 449 27.47 -7.42 -1.76
CA ASN A 449 28.36 -8.25 -2.56
C ASN A 449 27.78 -8.43 -3.98
N GLU A 450 28.59 -8.94 -4.90
CA GLU A 450 28.22 -9.16 -6.30
C GLU A 450 28.39 -10.65 -6.69
N MET A 451 27.67 -11.09 -7.72
CA MET A 451 27.69 -12.47 -8.22
C MET A 451 28.91 -12.81 -9.09
N GLY A 452 29.85 -11.86 -9.26
CA GLY A 452 30.99 -12.04 -10.15
C GLY A 452 31.99 -10.90 -10.08
N GLN A 453 32.41 -10.40 -11.23
CA GLN A 453 33.29 -9.23 -11.35
C GLN A 453 32.48 -7.92 -11.37
N VAL A 454 33.19 -6.80 -11.42
CA VAL A 454 32.62 -5.44 -11.48
C VAL A 454 31.43 -5.36 -12.45
N SER A 455 30.31 -4.83 -11.96
CA SER A 455 29.03 -4.69 -12.68
C SER A 455 28.22 -5.98 -12.87
N ALA A 456 28.65 -7.09 -12.27
CA ALA A 456 27.81 -8.28 -12.14
C ALA A 456 26.54 -7.98 -11.31
N PRO A 457 25.50 -8.82 -11.44
CA PRO A 457 24.33 -8.71 -10.60
C PRO A 457 24.72 -8.72 -9.12
N ALA A 458 24.18 -7.80 -8.34
CA ALA A 458 24.57 -7.57 -6.97
C ALA A 458 23.38 -7.55 -6.02
N TYR A 459 23.70 -7.78 -4.74
CA TYR A 459 22.74 -7.88 -3.66
C TYR A 459 23.25 -7.19 -2.40
N ARG A 460 22.31 -6.91 -1.50
CA ARG A 460 22.54 -6.20 -0.25
C ARG A 460 21.74 -6.82 0.87
N PHE A 461 22.45 -7.17 1.93
CA PHE A 461 21.86 -7.34 3.25
C PHE A 461 21.84 -5.97 3.94
N HIS A 462 20.65 -5.50 4.29
CA HIS A 462 20.51 -4.24 5.01
C HIS A 462 20.96 -4.38 6.47
N ARG A 463 21.28 -3.24 7.11
CA ARG A 463 21.63 -3.23 8.54
C ARG A 463 20.45 -3.80 9.32
N ALA A 464 20.73 -4.74 10.21
CA ALA A 464 19.75 -5.36 11.09
C ALA A 464 19.49 -4.45 12.31
N PRO A 465 18.33 -3.76 12.40
CA PRO A 465 18.09 -2.82 13.49
C PRO A 465 17.74 -3.58 14.78
N PRO A 466 18.26 -3.17 15.95
CA PRO A 466 17.78 -3.68 17.23
C PRO A 466 16.30 -3.31 17.46
N ALA A 467 15.59 -4.12 18.24
CA ALA A 467 14.14 -3.97 18.49
C ALA A 467 13.68 -2.55 18.85
N TRP A 468 14.44 -1.84 19.69
CA TRP A 468 14.07 -0.48 20.12
C TRP A 468 14.06 0.55 18.98
N GLU A 469 14.72 0.27 17.85
CA GLU A 469 14.69 1.14 16.67
C GLU A 469 13.42 0.96 15.81
N PHE A 470 12.65 -0.12 15.98
CA PHE A 470 11.48 -0.38 15.15
C PHE A 470 10.21 -0.73 15.93
N ASP A 471 10.26 -0.88 17.25
CA ASP A 471 9.11 -1.19 18.09
C ASP A 471 8.93 -0.10 19.16
N TRP A 472 8.01 0.85 18.90
CA TRP A 472 7.78 2.03 19.73
C TRP A 472 6.38 1.97 20.37
N ASP A 473 6.33 2.18 21.69
CA ASP A 473 5.10 2.31 22.48
C ASP A 473 5.05 3.71 23.10
N LEU A 474 4.15 4.54 22.59
CA LEU A 474 4.11 5.98 22.86
C LEU A 474 2.76 6.37 23.45
N SER A 475 2.79 7.33 24.37
CA SER A 475 1.58 7.96 24.90
C SER A 475 1.78 9.46 25.09
N PHE A 476 0.69 10.20 24.90
CA PHE A 476 0.66 11.65 24.98
C PHE A 476 -0.70 12.11 25.49
N GLU A 477 -0.73 13.19 26.26
CA GLU A 477 -1.99 13.84 26.67
C GLU A 477 -2.04 15.26 26.10
N ASP A 478 -3.09 15.55 25.34
CA ASP A 478 -3.44 16.90 24.90
C ASP A 478 -4.60 17.44 25.74
N LYS A 479 -4.59 18.75 26.01
CA LYS A 479 -5.63 19.46 26.76
C LYS A 479 -6.22 20.56 25.89
N ASP A 480 -7.45 20.37 25.44
CA ASP A 480 -8.18 21.29 24.57
C ASP A 480 -9.67 20.91 24.59
N ASP A 481 -10.58 21.87 24.48
CA ASP A 481 -12.04 21.68 24.48
C ASP A 481 -12.69 21.88 23.10
N LYS A 482 -11.94 22.38 22.10
CA LYS A 482 -12.45 22.65 20.75
C LYS A 482 -12.56 21.39 19.89
N PRO A 483 -13.47 21.33 18.89
CA PRO A 483 -13.45 20.27 17.89
C PRO A 483 -12.05 20.10 17.29
N ALA A 484 -11.64 18.87 17.06
CA ALA A 484 -10.36 18.58 16.44
C ALA A 484 -10.38 17.22 15.74
N PHE A 485 -9.41 17.01 14.87
CA PHE A 485 -9.04 15.69 14.41
C PHE A 485 -7.56 15.45 14.65
N TYR A 486 -7.22 14.19 14.90
CA TYR A 486 -5.86 13.73 15.11
C TYR A 486 -5.57 12.58 14.14
N TYR A 487 -4.40 12.58 13.53
CA TYR A 487 -3.89 11.41 12.83
C TYR A 487 -2.38 11.29 13.08
N VAL A 488 -1.85 10.10 12.82
CA VAL A 488 -0.45 9.76 13.02
C VAL A 488 0.20 9.51 11.67
N ARG A 489 1.41 10.03 11.49
CA ARG A 489 2.28 9.71 10.37
C ARG A 489 3.56 9.09 10.88
N VAL A 490 3.96 7.97 10.31
CA VAL A 490 5.20 7.26 10.64
C VAL A 490 6.14 7.37 9.44
N ARG A 491 7.42 7.60 9.71
CA ARG A 491 8.49 7.53 8.72
C ARG A 491 9.58 6.59 9.19
N GLU A 492 10.07 5.76 8.29
CA GLU A 492 11.25 4.91 8.47
C GLU A 492 12.49 5.50 7.80
N LYS A 493 13.68 5.07 8.24
CA LYS A 493 14.97 5.52 7.68
C LYS A 493 15.18 5.15 6.20
N ASN A 494 14.44 4.17 5.70
CA ASN A 494 14.41 3.76 4.30
C ASN A 494 13.37 4.55 3.46
N ASP A 495 12.83 5.64 4.02
CA ASP A 495 11.82 6.51 3.41
C ASP A 495 10.49 5.80 3.06
N GLN A 496 10.17 4.75 3.82
CA GLN A 496 8.83 4.18 3.87
C GLN A 496 7.98 4.90 4.91
N TRP A 497 6.69 5.05 4.61
CA TRP A 497 5.76 5.86 5.39
C TRP A 497 4.47 5.14 5.68
N ALA A 498 3.82 5.54 6.78
CA ALA A 498 2.44 5.20 7.08
C ALA A 498 1.63 6.44 7.46
N TRP A 499 0.36 6.50 7.08
CA TRP A 499 -0.60 7.53 7.49
C TRP A 499 -1.85 6.89 8.06
N SER A 500 -2.16 7.14 9.35
CA SER A 500 -3.37 6.61 9.98
C SER A 500 -4.63 7.30 9.51
N SER A 501 -5.77 6.59 9.54
CA SER A 501 -7.06 7.28 9.52
C SER A 501 -7.17 8.24 10.71
N PRO A 502 -7.82 9.41 10.55
CA PRO A 502 -7.99 10.34 11.66
C PRO A 502 -9.01 9.85 12.68
N VAL A 503 -8.83 10.24 13.95
CA VAL A 503 -9.90 10.23 14.96
C VAL A 503 -10.46 11.64 15.09
N PHE A 504 -11.78 11.78 15.06
CA PHE A 504 -12.48 13.06 15.06
C PHE A 504 -13.18 13.30 16.41
N LEU A 505 -12.98 14.47 17.03
CA LEU A 505 -13.76 14.95 18.17
C LEU A 505 -14.75 16.02 17.69
N ARG A 506 -16.05 15.73 17.76
CA ARG A 506 -17.10 16.63 17.28
C ARG A 506 -18.29 16.72 18.21
#